data_AF-A0A9P3E1Z5-F1
#
_entry.id   AF-A0A9P3E1Z5-F1
#
_cell.length_a   1.000
_cell.length_b   1.000
_cell.length_c   1.000
_cell.angle_alpha   90.00
_cell.angle_beta   90.00
_cell.angle_gamma   90.00
#
_symmetry.space_group_name_H-M   'P 1'
#
loop_
_entity.id
_entity.type
_entity.pdbx_description
1 polymer ?
#
loop_
_entity_poly.entity_id
_entity_poly.type
_entity_poly.pdbx_seq_one_letter_code
_entity_poly.pdbx_strand_id
1 'polypeptide(L)'
;MRWSLLLGALAIAARVLAREGRDIERPLPLPPEVLSRSLPVSIPSPHAATLRRQSRRANTTTTTTASTSSSSSSSSNASASLPLRPSTAPAAPPSPVPSPLDTSISYALSDSCLLYLTSLLQATTFQSCLPFSLLLSTSSSYAQLVSAATGTNNYTTLNELLAYTYSPQPSGDQCDTYMQGVLSDMGGKSNCQADIAAKKVVALEAKIGVGTYAVVRQAENLIDPDTGVYCYLEALASDRPDDLYLWSLPQGIALPSTSTPTCSKCSSLLLSTLSSASNSTSGTLNNTLVNNAISTVNSACGSAFISLSANQPTSSSKSGTGATAKGVRAGGIVLVSLLSALAAYVLA
;
A
#
# COMPACT_ATOMS: atom_id res chain seq x y z
N MET A 1 11.99 -5.22 19.71
CA MET A 1 11.66 -6.64 19.47
C MET A 1 10.29 -6.89 18.80
N ARG A 2 9.35 -5.92 18.78
CA ARG A 2 7.99 -6.12 18.21
C ARG A 2 7.85 -5.89 16.70
N TRP A 3 8.89 -5.41 16.01
CA TRP A 3 8.79 -4.94 14.62
C TRP A 3 9.29 -5.93 13.57
N SER A 4 10.13 -6.88 13.97
CA SER A 4 10.49 -8.03 13.14
C SER A 4 9.27 -8.93 12.84
N LEU A 5 8.17 -8.78 13.58
CA LEU A 5 6.90 -9.48 13.35
C LEU A 5 5.98 -8.76 12.35
N LEU A 6 6.13 -7.45 12.13
CA LEU A 6 5.32 -6.67 11.17
C LEU A 6 5.90 -6.72 9.74
N LEU A 7 7.22 -6.61 9.61
CA LEU A 7 7.94 -7.02 8.40
C LEU A 7 7.80 -8.53 8.17
N GLY A 8 7.72 -9.28 9.29
CA GLY A 8 7.25 -10.65 9.32
C GLY A 8 5.88 -10.79 8.68
N ALA A 9 4.85 -10.03 9.05
CA ALA A 9 3.49 -10.20 8.55
C ALA A 9 3.35 -9.97 7.02
N LEU A 10 4.02 -8.96 6.47
CA LEU A 10 4.09 -8.74 5.01
C LEU A 10 4.92 -9.85 4.30
N ALA A 11 6.04 -10.29 4.89
CA ALA A 11 6.82 -11.41 4.37
C ALA A 11 6.21 -12.81 4.64
N ILE A 12 5.32 -12.93 5.63
CA ILE A 12 4.62 -14.15 6.06
C ILE A 12 3.39 -14.32 5.18
N ALA A 13 2.68 -13.24 4.79
CA ALA A 13 1.63 -13.33 3.78
C ALA A 13 2.20 -13.89 2.45
N ALA A 14 3.37 -13.42 2.03
CA ALA A 14 4.10 -13.98 0.87
C ALA A 14 4.54 -15.45 1.06
N ARG A 15 4.90 -15.86 2.29
CA ARG A 15 5.28 -17.26 2.60
C ARG A 15 4.11 -18.22 2.83
N VAL A 16 2.96 -17.73 3.28
CA VAL A 16 1.73 -18.50 3.49
C VAL A 16 1.11 -18.84 2.13
N LEU A 17 1.11 -17.91 1.18
CA LEU A 17 0.70 -18.19 -0.21
C LEU A 17 1.62 -19.21 -0.91
N ALA A 18 2.89 -19.32 -0.51
CA ALA A 18 3.81 -20.34 -1.00
C ALA A 18 3.65 -21.72 -0.32
N ARG A 19 2.87 -21.82 0.77
CA ARG A 19 2.66 -23.08 1.53
C ARG A 19 1.34 -23.77 1.21
N GLU A 20 0.30 -23.04 0.81
CA GLU A 20 -1.01 -23.63 0.46
C GLU A 20 -0.98 -24.43 -0.86
N GLY A 21 0.07 -24.32 -1.67
CA GLY A 21 0.24 -25.03 -2.94
C GLY A 21 1.00 -26.35 -2.86
N ARG A 22 1.21 -26.92 -1.66
CA ARG A 22 2.03 -28.12 -1.47
C ARG A 22 1.33 -29.17 -0.60
N ASP A 23 0.19 -29.65 -1.06
CA ASP A 23 -0.32 -30.96 -0.67
C ASP A 23 -0.78 -31.71 -1.93
N ILE A 24 -0.49 -33.01 -1.96
CA ILE A 24 -0.59 -33.96 -3.07
C ILE A 24 0.71 -34.11 -3.88
N GLU A 25 1.70 -34.81 -3.31
CA GLU A 25 2.10 -36.12 -3.84
C GLU A 25 2.89 -36.91 -2.79
N ARG A 26 2.43 -38.13 -2.47
CA ARG A 26 3.14 -39.08 -1.60
C ARG A 26 4.37 -39.64 -2.34
N PRO A 27 5.53 -39.76 -1.69
CA PRO A 27 6.58 -40.66 -2.16
C PRO A 27 6.29 -42.11 -1.75
N LEU A 28 6.37 -43.03 -2.71
CA LEU A 28 6.45 -44.48 -2.49
C LEU A 28 7.85 -44.88 -1.93
N PRO A 29 7.98 -46.06 -1.29
CA PRO A 29 9.04 -46.35 -0.33
C PRO A 29 10.33 -46.87 -0.96
N LEU A 30 11.47 -46.61 -0.31
CA LEU A 30 12.76 -47.23 -0.62
C LEU A 30 13.17 -48.23 0.49
N PRO A 31 13.94 -49.30 0.14
CA PRO A 31 14.19 -50.48 0.99
C PRO A 31 15.34 -50.31 2.02
N PRO A 32 15.54 -51.28 2.95
CA PRO A 32 16.27 -51.07 4.20
C PRO A 32 17.72 -51.60 4.25
N GLU A 33 18.41 -51.17 5.32
CA GLU A 33 19.69 -51.62 5.92
C GLU A 33 20.98 -51.22 5.18
N VAL A 34 22.03 -50.71 5.86
CA VAL A 34 22.83 -51.43 6.88
C VAL A 34 23.45 -50.50 7.95
N LEU A 35 23.26 -50.93 9.21
CA LEU A 35 24.04 -50.86 10.46
C LEU A 35 25.19 -49.82 10.73
N SER A 36 24.99 -49.12 11.86
CA SER A 36 25.84 -49.06 13.08
C SER A 36 27.21 -48.37 13.11
N ARG A 37 27.30 -47.30 13.93
CA ARG A 37 28.18 -47.27 15.13
C ARG A 37 27.82 -46.11 16.08
N SER A 38 27.85 -46.39 17.38
CA SER A 38 27.32 -45.55 18.46
C SER A 38 28.41 -44.88 19.33
N LEU A 39 28.01 -43.75 19.97
CA LEU A 39 28.45 -43.12 21.25
C LEU A 39 29.73 -42.23 21.27
N PRO A 40 29.91 -41.30 22.27
CA PRO A 40 28.93 -40.47 23.00
C PRO A 40 29.34 -38.98 23.26
N VAL A 41 28.33 -38.16 23.63
CA VAL A 41 28.25 -37.02 24.59
C VAL A 41 29.49 -36.12 24.88
N SER A 42 29.32 -34.78 24.73
CA SER A 42 29.49 -33.77 25.81
C SER A 42 29.21 -32.32 25.33
N ILE A 43 28.41 -31.58 26.12
CA ILE A 43 28.07 -30.15 25.96
C ILE A 43 28.76 -29.38 27.10
N PRO A 44 29.31 -28.17 26.86
CA PRO A 44 29.48 -27.20 27.94
C PRO A 44 28.82 -25.83 27.68
N SER A 45 28.06 -25.37 28.67
CA SER A 45 27.78 -23.95 28.96
C SER A 45 28.95 -23.29 29.69
N PRO A 46 29.02 -21.95 29.69
CA PRO A 46 29.10 -21.21 30.97
C PRO A 46 28.23 -19.94 30.96
N HIS A 47 27.37 -19.69 31.96
CA HIS A 47 27.60 -19.15 33.32
C HIS A 47 27.76 -17.62 33.44
N ALA A 48 26.85 -17.07 34.26
CA ALA A 48 26.74 -15.71 34.74
C ALA A 48 27.90 -15.28 35.65
N ALA A 49 28.13 -13.96 35.73
CA ALA A 49 28.93 -13.33 36.78
C ALA A 49 28.20 -12.10 37.34
N THR A 50 28.16 -12.03 38.68
CA THR A 50 27.51 -10.99 39.48
C THR A 50 28.51 -10.49 40.54
N LEU A 51 28.41 -9.19 40.85
CA LEU A 51 28.98 -8.42 41.98
C LEU A 51 30.48 -8.10 41.99
N ARG A 52 30.78 -6.79 41.97
CA ARG A 52 31.68 -6.22 42.99
C ARG A 52 31.37 -4.76 43.33
N ARG A 53 31.17 -4.57 44.63
CA ARG A 53 30.86 -3.36 45.39
C ARG A 53 32.19 -2.72 45.83
N GLN A 54 32.46 -1.46 45.50
CA GLN A 54 33.48 -0.67 46.20
C GLN A 54 33.03 0.78 46.42
N SER A 55 33.11 1.12 47.71
CA SER A 55 32.83 2.41 48.34
C SER A 55 34.07 3.30 48.27
N ARG A 56 33.91 4.57 47.88
CA ARG A 56 34.82 5.64 48.28
C ARG A 56 34.02 6.92 48.60
N ARG A 57 34.26 7.43 49.81
CA ARG A 57 33.77 8.69 50.39
C ARG A 57 34.95 9.66 50.45
N ALA A 58 34.75 10.90 50.02
CA ALA A 58 35.25 12.15 50.64
C ALA A 58 34.75 13.32 49.75
N ASN A 59 33.72 14.07 50.15
CA ASN A 59 33.73 15.27 50.99
C ASN A 59 34.12 16.54 50.22
N THR A 60 33.19 17.48 50.06
CA THR A 60 33.34 18.90 50.44
C THR A 60 31.99 19.62 50.29
N THR A 61 31.66 20.35 51.35
CA THR A 61 30.47 21.14 51.63
C THR A 61 30.55 22.52 50.99
N THR A 62 29.49 23.00 50.33
CA THR A 62 29.11 24.42 50.42
C THR A 62 27.61 24.62 50.22
N THR A 63 27.04 25.34 51.18
CA THR A 63 25.66 25.75 51.37
C THR A 63 25.23 26.83 50.37
N THR A 64 24.03 26.74 49.80
CA THR A 64 23.21 27.93 49.52
C THR A 64 21.72 27.59 49.41
N THR A 65 20.92 28.49 49.97
CA THR A 65 19.50 28.46 50.30
C THR A 65 18.55 28.80 49.14
N ALA A 66 17.36 28.18 49.20
CA ALA A 66 16.04 28.66 48.78
C ALA A 66 15.77 28.97 47.28
N SER A 67 14.80 28.28 46.68
CA SER A 67 13.43 28.80 46.53
C SER A 67 12.53 27.84 45.75
N THR A 68 11.39 27.53 46.34
CA THR A 68 10.24 26.85 45.77
C THR A 68 9.68 27.64 44.58
N SER A 69 9.55 27.00 43.42
CA SER A 69 8.53 27.33 42.43
C SER A 69 8.09 26.05 41.72
N SER A 70 6.94 25.56 42.19
CA SER A 70 6.13 24.55 41.54
C SER A 70 5.75 25.01 40.14
N SER A 71 6.38 24.42 39.13
CA SER A 71 5.85 24.37 37.78
C SER A 71 5.61 22.90 37.47
N SER A 72 4.36 22.48 37.63
CA SER A 72 3.84 21.26 37.03
C SER A 72 3.90 21.41 35.52
N SER A 73 5.08 21.16 34.94
CA SER A 73 5.21 20.86 33.53
C SER A 73 4.61 19.47 33.34
N SER A 74 3.33 19.45 33.01
CA SER A 74 2.74 18.35 32.26
C SER A 74 3.61 18.14 31.03
N SER A 75 4.52 17.18 31.12
CA SER A 75 5.25 16.62 30.00
C SER A 75 4.24 15.90 29.12
N SER A 76 3.52 16.69 28.34
CA SER A 76 2.90 16.21 27.11
C SER A 76 4.03 15.71 26.24
N ASN A 77 4.25 14.39 26.27
CA ASN A 77 5.00 13.69 25.24
C ASN A 77 4.42 14.18 23.89
N ALA A 78 5.20 14.97 23.16
CA ALA A 78 4.88 15.29 21.78
C ALA A 78 4.98 13.96 21.02
N SER A 79 3.83 13.29 20.89
CA SER A 79 3.63 12.25 19.90
C SER A 79 3.96 12.91 18.57
N ALA A 80 5.00 12.46 17.87
CA ALA A 80 5.37 13.13 16.63
C ALA A 80 4.16 13.04 15.69
N SER A 81 3.60 14.20 15.36
CA SER A 81 2.46 14.30 14.46
C SER A 81 2.91 13.82 13.09
N LEU A 82 2.19 12.87 12.50
CA LEU A 82 2.39 12.47 11.11
C LEU A 82 2.38 13.69 10.20
N PRO A 83 3.18 13.70 9.11
CA PRO A 83 3.20 14.82 8.18
C PRO A 83 1.85 14.95 7.48
N LEU A 84 1.40 16.20 7.34
CA LEU A 84 0.25 16.52 6.52
C LEU A 84 0.54 16.21 5.05
N ARG A 85 -0.51 15.94 4.29
CA ARG A 85 -0.41 15.78 2.84
C ARG A 85 0.23 17.04 2.20
N PRO A 86 1.20 16.90 1.27
CA PRO A 86 1.72 18.03 0.52
C PRO A 86 0.64 18.70 -0.33
N SER A 87 0.60 20.04 -0.36
CA SER A 87 -0.36 20.79 -1.20
C SER A 87 -0.15 20.61 -2.70
N THR A 88 1.07 20.24 -3.10
CA THR A 88 1.46 20.02 -4.50
C THR A 88 2.23 18.71 -4.59
N ALA A 89 1.91 17.88 -5.58
CA ALA A 89 2.66 16.66 -5.85
C ALA A 89 4.10 16.99 -6.29
N PRO A 90 5.12 16.25 -5.80
CA PRO A 90 6.49 16.37 -6.29
C PRO A 90 6.57 16.09 -7.81
N ALA A 91 7.44 16.80 -8.52
CA ALA A 91 7.67 16.55 -9.95
C ALA A 91 8.52 15.28 -10.21
N ALA A 92 9.20 14.77 -9.18
CA ALA A 92 10.06 13.60 -9.22
C ALA A 92 9.88 12.77 -7.95
N PRO A 93 10.12 11.44 -7.99
CA PRO A 93 10.01 10.59 -6.82
C PRO A 93 11.11 10.94 -5.79
N PRO A 94 10.84 10.75 -4.48
CA PRO A 94 11.84 10.99 -3.44
C PRO A 94 13.01 9.99 -3.55
N SER A 95 14.18 10.39 -3.07
CA SER A 95 15.39 9.56 -3.09
C SER A 95 15.67 8.90 -1.72
N PRO A 96 16.06 7.61 -1.69
CA PRO A 96 16.20 6.70 -2.84
C PRO A 96 14.82 6.26 -3.38
N VAL A 97 14.72 6.16 -4.70
CA VAL A 97 13.47 5.72 -5.36
C VAL A 97 13.31 4.21 -5.16
N PRO A 98 12.21 3.74 -4.55
CA PRO A 98 11.99 2.31 -4.40
C PRO A 98 11.66 1.68 -5.75
N SER A 99 12.10 0.44 -5.97
CA SER A 99 11.86 -0.28 -7.23
C SER A 99 10.86 -1.41 -7.05
N PRO A 100 9.82 -1.51 -7.90
CA PRO A 100 8.98 -2.70 -7.99
C PRO A 100 9.81 -3.94 -8.36
N LEU A 101 9.39 -5.11 -7.90
CA LEU A 101 9.98 -6.42 -8.22
C LEU A 101 11.50 -6.51 -7.93
N ASP A 102 12.02 -5.69 -7.02
CA ASP A 102 13.44 -5.75 -6.61
C ASP A 102 13.72 -6.98 -5.73
N THR A 103 12.67 -7.57 -5.15
CA THR A 103 12.72 -8.85 -4.49
C THR A 103 12.55 -9.95 -5.52
N SER A 104 13.67 -10.44 -6.06
CA SER A 104 13.74 -11.77 -6.66
C SER A 104 12.83 -12.00 -7.87
N ILE A 105 13.18 -11.36 -9.00
CA ILE A 105 13.04 -12.05 -10.28
C ILE A 105 13.82 -13.38 -10.16
N SER A 106 13.08 -14.47 -10.03
CA SER A 106 13.60 -15.81 -9.81
C SER A 106 13.72 -16.54 -11.15
N TYR A 107 14.72 -17.42 -11.27
CA TYR A 107 14.88 -18.36 -12.39
C TYR A 107 13.72 -19.37 -12.52
N ALA A 108 12.71 -19.32 -11.64
CA ALA A 108 11.53 -20.17 -11.70
C ALA A 108 10.48 -19.74 -12.75
N LEU A 109 10.71 -18.60 -13.42
CA LEU A 109 9.93 -18.11 -14.56
C LEU A 109 10.43 -18.71 -15.88
N SER A 110 9.57 -18.78 -16.90
CA SER A 110 10.02 -19.01 -18.26
C SER A 110 10.92 -17.86 -18.77
N ASP A 111 11.78 -18.16 -19.74
CA ASP A 111 12.66 -17.16 -20.37
C ASP A 111 11.86 -15.99 -20.95
N SER A 112 10.69 -16.27 -21.55
CA SER A 112 9.84 -15.24 -22.15
C SER A 112 9.28 -14.27 -21.10
N CYS A 113 8.82 -14.79 -19.96
CA CYS A 113 8.30 -13.93 -18.90
C CYS A 113 9.42 -13.15 -18.20
N LEU A 114 10.57 -13.81 -18.00
CA LEU A 114 11.76 -13.17 -17.45
C LEU A 114 12.22 -11.99 -18.30
N LEU A 115 12.36 -12.18 -19.61
CA LEU A 115 12.73 -11.12 -20.56
C LEU A 115 11.70 -10.00 -20.59
N TYR A 116 10.41 -10.34 -20.57
CA TYR A 116 9.35 -9.33 -20.54
C TYR A 116 9.40 -8.47 -19.26
N LEU A 117 9.44 -9.09 -18.08
CA LEU A 117 9.47 -8.35 -16.80
C LEU A 117 10.74 -7.53 -16.64
N THR A 118 11.90 -8.05 -17.06
CA THR A 118 13.16 -7.27 -17.04
C THR A 118 13.12 -6.08 -17.99
N SER A 119 12.52 -6.22 -19.17
CA SER A 119 12.28 -5.09 -20.09
C SER A 119 11.30 -4.07 -19.50
N LEU A 120 10.24 -4.53 -18.84
CA LEU A 120 9.25 -3.68 -18.20
C LEU A 120 9.88 -2.80 -17.11
N LEU A 121 10.72 -3.39 -16.25
CA LEU A 121 11.43 -2.67 -15.19
C LEU A 121 12.43 -1.61 -15.72
N GLN A 122 12.88 -1.74 -16.97
CA GLN A 122 13.75 -0.78 -17.64
C GLN A 122 12.98 0.30 -18.41
N ALA A 123 11.67 0.14 -18.60
CA ALA A 123 10.87 1.10 -19.34
C ALA A 123 10.74 2.42 -18.56
N THR A 124 11.09 3.53 -19.20
CA THR A 124 11.05 4.88 -18.60
C THR A 124 9.66 5.25 -18.12
N THR A 125 8.61 4.89 -18.87
CA THR A 125 7.22 5.10 -18.48
C THR A 125 6.87 4.30 -17.22
N PHE A 126 7.28 3.03 -17.12
CA PHE A 126 7.02 2.21 -15.93
C PHE A 126 7.70 2.80 -14.68
N GLN A 127 8.96 3.22 -14.81
CA GLN A 127 9.70 3.86 -13.72
C GLN A 127 9.09 5.21 -13.30
N SER A 128 8.58 5.98 -14.26
CA SER A 128 7.91 7.26 -13.98
C SER A 128 6.55 7.07 -13.31
N CYS A 129 5.77 6.06 -13.75
CA CYS A 129 4.47 5.74 -13.18
C CYS A 129 4.54 5.12 -11.79
N LEU A 130 5.71 4.56 -11.42
CA LEU A 130 6.07 4.04 -10.10
C LEU A 130 4.90 3.35 -9.36
N PRO A 131 4.48 2.15 -9.82
CA PRO A 131 3.28 1.49 -9.33
C PRO A 131 3.40 1.09 -7.85
N PHE A 132 2.82 1.90 -6.97
CA PHE A 132 2.78 1.65 -5.53
C PHE A 132 2.13 0.30 -5.19
N SER A 133 1.13 -0.11 -5.98
CA SER A 133 0.54 -1.45 -5.91
C SER A 133 1.58 -2.57 -5.97
N LEU A 134 2.61 -2.43 -6.81
CA LEU A 134 3.72 -3.38 -6.86
C LEU A 134 4.76 -3.10 -5.77
N LEU A 135 4.99 -1.84 -5.37
CA LEU A 135 5.90 -1.52 -4.28
C LEU A 135 5.46 -2.19 -2.97
N LEU A 136 4.16 -2.18 -2.67
CA LEU A 136 3.59 -2.79 -1.47
C LEU A 136 3.91 -4.29 -1.36
N SER A 137 3.82 -5.05 -2.46
CA SER A 137 4.01 -6.51 -2.47
C SER A 137 5.43 -6.96 -2.79
N THR A 138 6.18 -6.21 -3.60
CA THR A 138 7.35 -6.75 -4.32
C THR A 138 8.62 -5.92 -4.19
N SER A 139 8.64 -4.91 -3.31
CA SER A 139 9.78 -4.01 -3.15
C SER A 139 10.38 -4.07 -1.74
N SER A 140 11.58 -4.62 -1.64
CA SER A 140 12.44 -4.58 -0.46
C SER A 140 12.97 -3.17 -0.21
N SER A 141 13.29 -2.40 -1.24
CA SER A 141 13.68 -0.99 -1.06
C SER A 141 12.52 -0.17 -0.46
N TYR A 142 11.28 -0.42 -0.88
CA TYR A 142 10.10 0.14 -0.23
C TYR A 142 9.94 -0.34 1.22
N ALA A 143 10.08 -1.66 1.46
CA ALA A 143 10.01 -2.20 2.82
C ALA A 143 11.07 -1.61 3.76
N GLN A 144 12.26 -1.28 3.24
CA GLN A 144 13.31 -0.56 3.97
C GLN A 144 12.90 0.88 4.28
N LEU A 145 12.27 1.60 3.33
CA LEU A 145 11.72 2.93 3.59
C LEU A 145 10.65 2.88 4.69
N VAL A 146 9.74 1.90 4.65
CA VAL A 146 8.75 1.70 5.71
C VAL A 146 9.43 1.43 7.05
N SER A 147 10.40 0.53 7.09
CA SER A 147 11.15 0.19 8.31
C SER A 147 11.88 1.39 8.91
N ALA A 148 12.49 2.21 8.06
CA ALA A 148 13.21 3.42 8.48
C ALA A 148 12.25 4.49 8.98
N ALA A 149 11.17 4.74 8.24
CA ALA A 149 10.18 5.76 8.57
C ALA A 149 9.52 5.47 9.90
N THR A 150 9.05 4.23 10.06
CA THR A 150 8.49 3.76 11.30
C THR A 150 9.60 3.84 12.39
N GLY A 151 10.82 3.33 12.16
CA GLY A 151 11.82 3.14 13.22
C GLY A 151 12.38 4.45 13.78
N THR A 152 12.32 5.51 12.99
CA THR A 152 12.70 6.88 13.35
C THR A 152 11.51 7.78 13.64
N ASN A 153 10.29 7.25 13.50
CA ASN A 153 9.03 7.99 13.54
C ASN A 153 9.01 9.22 12.59
N ASN A 154 9.66 9.10 11.42
CA ASN A 154 9.75 10.12 10.40
C ASN A 154 9.18 9.62 9.07
N TYR A 155 7.97 10.06 8.74
CA TYR A 155 7.23 9.60 7.57
C TYR A 155 7.35 10.53 6.36
N THR A 156 8.24 11.52 6.40
CA THR A 156 8.36 12.56 5.36
C THR A 156 8.58 11.97 3.96
N THR A 157 9.53 11.03 3.82
CA THR A 157 9.82 10.37 2.54
C THR A 157 8.64 9.55 2.02
N LEU A 158 7.90 8.87 2.90
CA LEU A 158 6.71 8.11 2.49
C LEU A 158 5.56 9.05 2.11
N ASN A 159 5.42 10.19 2.78
CA ASN A 159 4.44 11.22 2.47
C ASN A 159 4.68 11.83 1.08
N GLU A 160 5.94 12.12 0.74
CA GLU A 160 6.34 12.57 -0.60
C GLU A 160 6.14 11.48 -1.65
N LEU A 161 6.45 10.22 -1.32
CA LEU A 161 6.27 9.08 -2.22
C LEU A 161 4.80 8.91 -2.59
N LEU A 162 3.89 8.89 -1.62
CA LEU A 162 2.44 8.79 -1.85
C LEU A 162 1.93 9.95 -2.71
N ALA A 163 2.40 11.18 -2.44
CA ALA A 163 2.03 12.35 -3.24
C ALA A 163 2.49 12.24 -4.70
N TYR A 164 3.67 11.67 -4.93
CA TYR A 164 4.19 11.41 -6.28
C TYR A 164 3.43 10.27 -6.97
N THR A 165 3.26 9.11 -6.32
CA THR A 165 2.66 7.92 -6.95
C THR A 165 1.17 8.10 -7.24
N TYR A 166 0.47 8.96 -6.49
CA TYR A 166 -0.90 9.39 -6.81
C TYR A 166 -1.00 10.23 -8.09
N SER A 167 -0.04 11.15 -8.31
CA SER A 167 0.00 12.06 -9.45
C SER A 167 1.33 11.98 -10.20
N PRO A 168 1.67 10.81 -10.77
CA PRO A 168 2.98 10.58 -11.37
C PRO A 168 3.09 11.30 -12.71
N GLN A 169 4.30 11.35 -13.25
CA GLN A 169 4.55 11.89 -14.58
C GLN A 169 4.35 10.81 -15.66
N PRO A 170 3.75 11.15 -16.82
CA PRO A 170 3.26 12.48 -17.21
C PRO A 170 1.88 12.85 -16.65
N SER A 171 1.06 11.85 -16.28
CA SER A 171 -0.17 12.03 -15.49
C SER A 171 -0.66 10.66 -15.00
N GLY A 172 -1.52 10.65 -13.98
CA GLY A 172 -2.16 9.43 -13.51
C GLY A 172 -2.91 8.67 -14.60
N ASP A 173 -3.72 9.36 -15.43
CA ASP A 173 -4.55 8.71 -16.46
C ASP A 173 -3.70 8.07 -17.57
N GLN A 174 -2.58 8.70 -17.93
CA GLN A 174 -1.62 8.11 -18.88
C GLN A 174 -0.95 6.88 -18.28
N CYS A 175 -0.62 6.92 -16.99
CA CYS A 175 -0.08 5.76 -16.30
C CYS A 175 -1.11 4.63 -16.14
N ASP A 176 -2.39 4.94 -15.94
CA ASP A 176 -3.46 3.92 -15.95
C ASP A 176 -3.55 3.22 -17.30
N THR A 177 -3.56 4.01 -18.37
CA THR A 177 -3.62 3.48 -19.74
C THR A 177 -2.40 2.62 -20.04
N TYR A 178 -1.21 3.08 -19.63
CA TYR A 178 0.03 2.33 -19.76
C TYR A 178 -0.02 1.00 -19.00
N MET A 179 -0.44 1.00 -17.73
CA MET A 179 -0.52 -0.21 -16.91
C MET A 179 -1.58 -1.19 -17.42
N GLN A 180 -2.69 -0.72 -18.01
CA GLN A 180 -3.63 -1.59 -18.71
C GLN A 180 -2.99 -2.27 -19.94
N GLY A 181 -2.17 -1.54 -20.70
CA GLY A 181 -1.37 -2.10 -21.78
C GLY A 181 -0.40 -3.17 -21.29
N VAL A 182 0.34 -2.89 -20.22
CA VAL A 182 1.24 -3.86 -19.57
C VAL A 182 0.47 -5.11 -19.14
N LEU A 183 -0.69 -4.96 -18.51
CA LEU A 183 -1.51 -6.10 -18.08
C LEU A 183 -1.95 -6.97 -19.27
N SER A 184 -2.37 -6.34 -20.37
CA SER A 184 -2.75 -7.03 -21.61
C SER A 184 -1.56 -7.80 -22.20
N ASP A 185 -0.42 -7.14 -22.32
CA ASP A 185 0.81 -7.72 -22.86
C ASP A 185 1.29 -8.90 -22.00
N MET A 186 1.22 -8.81 -20.67
CA MET A 186 1.54 -9.94 -19.77
C MET A 186 0.73 -11.20 -20.08
N GLY A 187 -0.52 -11.05 -20.54
CA GLY A 187 -1.38 -12.15 -20.98
C GLY A 187 -0.98 -12.78 -22.31
N GLY A 188 0.00 -12.21 -23.02
CA GLY A 188 0.51 -12.71 -24.29
C GLY A 188 1.36 -13.97 -24.17
N LYS A 189 1.24 -14.87 -25.16
CA LYS A 189 1.98 -16.15 -25.23
C LYS A 189 3.49 -15.98 -25.22
N SER A 190 3.99 -14.91 -25.84
CA SER A 190 5.43 -14.58 -25.90
C SER A 190 5.94 -13.86 -24.65
N ASN A 191 5.08 -13.64 -23.65
CA ASN A 191 5.41 -12.92 -22.43
C ASN A 191 5.20 -13.85 -21.22
N CYS A 192 4.22 -13.57 -20.35
CA CYS A 192 4.03 -14.26 -19.08
C CYS A 192 2.83 -15.23 -19.04
N GLN A 193 2.16 -15.49 -20.16
CA GLN A 193 0.93 -16.30 -20.17
C GLN A 193 1.12 -17.70 -19.57
N ALA A 194 2.23 -18.37 -19.86
CA ALA A 194 2.51 -19.71 -19.33
C ALA A 194 2.74 -19.67 -17.81
N ASP A 195 3.54 -18.72 -17.32
CA ASP A 195 3.83 -18.56 -15.88
C ASP A 195 2.60 -18.14 -15.07
N ILE A 196 1.75 -17.27 -15.64
CA ILE A 196 0.46 -16.90 -15.05
C ILE A 196 -0.45 -18.13 -14.93
N ALA A 197 -0.56 -18.94 -16.00
CA ALA A 197 -1.38 -20.15 -15.99
C ALA A 197 -0.84 -21.21 -15.01
N ALA A 198 0.47 -21.32 -14.90
CA ALA A 198 1.16 -22.18 -13.94
C ALA A 198 1.20 -21.60 -12.52
N LYS A 199 0.54 -20.46 -12.27
CA LYS A 199 0.46 -19.78 -10.97
C LYS A 199 1.83 -19.50 -10.33
N LYS A 200 2.82 -19.14 -11.16
CA LYS A 200 4.14 -18.72 -10.66
C LYS A 200 3.97 -17.42 -9.89
N VAL A 201 4.44 -17.41 -8.64
CA VAL A 201 4.20 -16.32 -7.67
C VAL A 201 4.58 -14.96 -8.25
N VAL A 202 5.79 -14.79 -8.78
CA VAL A 202 6.26 -13.51 -9.33
C VAL A 202 5.39 -13.02 -10.50
N ALA A 203 4.96 -13.92 -11.39
CA ALA A 203 4.09 -13.56 -12.52
C ALA A 203 2.68 -13.17 -12.06
N LEU A 204 2.15 -13.83 -11.02
CA LEU A 204 0.86 -13.48 -10.42
C LEU A 204 0.92 -12.16 -9.64
N GLU A 205 1.95 -11.94 -8.83
CA GLU A 205 2.15 -10.68 -8.09
C GLU A 205 2.31 -9.50 -9.03
N ALA A 206 3.11 -9.66 -10.10
CA ALA A 206 3.23 -8.66 -11.16
C ALA A 206 1.87 -8.38 -11.82
N LYS A 207 1.11 -9.43 -12.18
CA LYS A 207 -0.21 -9.27 -12.80
C LYS A 207 -1.19 -8.54 -11.87
N ILE A 208 -1.23 -8.93 -10.59
CA ILE A 208 -2.14 -8.33 -9.60
C ILE A 208 -1.76 -6.88 -9.35
N GLY A 209 -0.48 -6.57 -9.12
CA GLY A 209 -0.04 -5.20 -8.86
C GLY A 209 -0.25 -4.29 -10.06
N VAL A 210 0.05 -4.73 -11.29
CA VAL A 210 -0.25 -3.96 -12.50
C VAL A 210 -1.77 -3.75 -12.66
N GLY A 211 -2.56 -4.81 -12.52
CA GLY A 211 -4.02 -4.70 -12.73
C GLY A 211 -4.75 -3.92 -11.63
N THR A 212 -4.19 -3.84 -10.43
CA THR A 212 -4.75 -3.01 -9.34
C THR A 212 -4.16 -1.61 -9.25
N TYR A 213 -3.26 -1.25 -10.17
CA TYR A 213 -2.59 0.06 -10.17
C TYR A 213 -3.56 1.22 -10.02
N ALA A 214 -4.60 1.28 -10.86
CA ALA A 214 -5.55 2.40 -10.87
C ALA A 214 -6.25 2.58 -9.53
N VAL A 215 -6.79 1.50 -8.95
CA VAL A 215 -7.52 1.58 -7.68
C VAL A 215 -6.59 1.88 -6.50
N VAL A 216 -5.40 1.28 -6.48
CA VAL A 216 -4.41 1.54 -5.42
C VAL A 216 -3.93 2.98 -5.49
N ARG A 217 -3.70 3.51 -6.70
CA ARG A 217 -3.37 4.92 -6.89
C ARG A 217 -4.44 5.83 -6.29
N GLN A 218 -5.71 5.59 -6.56
CA GLN A 218 -6.78 6.37 -5.95
C GLN A 218 -6.80 6.24 -4.42
N ALA A 219 -6.52 5.04 -3.89
CA ALA A 219 -6.46 4.81 -2.45
C ALA A 219 -5.32 5.57 -1.77
N GLU A 220 -4.17 5.77 -2.42
CA GLU A 220 -3.02 6.49 -1.86
C GLU A 220 -3.33 7.94 -1.46
N ASN A 221 -4.28 8.58 -2.15
CA ASN A 221 -4.70 9.96 -1.86
C ASN A 221 -5.90 10.04 -0.90
N LEU A 222 -6.27 8.93 -0.26
CA LEU A 222 -7.23 8.98 0.84
C LEU A 222 -6.61 9.67 2.04
N ILE A 223 -7.35 10.62 2.60
CA ILE A 223 -6.92 11.49 3.70
C ILE A 223 -7.95 11.35 4.80
N ASP A 224 -7.50 11.28 6.06
CA ASP A 224 -8.42 11.42 7.18
C ASP A 224 -8.87 12.89 7.26
N PRO A 225 -10.17 13.19 7.10
CA PRO A 225 -10.64 14.57 7.14
C PRO A 225 -10.51 15.22 8.53
N ASP A 226 -10.26 14.45 9.59
CA ASP A 226 -10.06 14.97 10.94
C ASP A 226 -8.61 15.39 11.19
N THR A 227 -7.64 14.75 10.53
CA THR A 227 -6.20 15.00 10.77
C THR A 227 -5.50 15.66 9.59
N GLY A 228 -6.01 15.52 8.36
CA GLY A 228 -5.35 15.96 7.13
C GLY A 228 -4.17 15.09 6.70
N VAL A 229 -3.98 13.93 7.35
CA VAL A 229 -2.90 12.98 7.08
C VAL A 229 -3.39 11.90 6.10
N TYR A 230 -2.49 11.34 5.29
CA TYR A 230 -2.82 10.20 4.45
C TYR A 230 -3.23 8.99 5.29
N CYS A 231 -4.31 8.34 4.87
CA CYS A 231 -4.83 7.14 5.51
C CYS A 231 -3.81 5.99 5.54
N TYR A 232 -2.95 5.91 4.53
CA TYR A 232 -1.87 4.91 4.52
C TYR A 232 -0.83 5.16 5.62
N LEU A 233 -0.47 6.42 5.86
CA LEU A 233 0.50 6.77 6.91
C LEU A 233 -0.07 6.56 8.31
N GLU A 234 -1.36 6.85 8.52
CA GLU A 234 -2.02 6.52 9.77
C GLU A 234 -2.06 5.01 10.01
N ALA A 235 -2.35 4.21 8.98
CA ALA A 235 -2.31 2.75 9.07
C ALA A 235 -0.90 2.22 9.39
N LEU A 236 0.15 2.81 8.83
CA LEU A 236 1.54 2.45 9.14
C LEU A 236 1.95 2.80 10.57
N ALA A 237 1.48 3.94 11.09
CA ALA A 237 1.81 4.42 12.42
C ALA A 237 0.90 3.84 13.51
N SER A 238 -0.18 3.15 13.12
CA SER A 238 -1.12 2.53 14.04
C SER A 238 -0.47 1.40 14.82
N ASP A 239 -0.78 1.33 16.12
CA ASP A 239 -0.47 0.17 16.95
C ASP A 239 -1.37 -1.05 16.62
N ARG A 240 -2.36 -0.88 15.72
CA ARG A 240 -3.25 -1.95 15.24
C ARG A 240 -2.77 -2.46 13.88
N PRO A 241 -2.18 -3.67 13.80
CA PRO A 241 -1.71 -4.20 12.52
C PRO A 241 -2.84 -4.46 11.51
N ASP A 242 -4.08 -4.62 11.99
CA ASP A 242 -5.27 -4.79 11.16
C ASP A 242 -5.49 -3.58 10.22
N ASP A 243 -5.11 -2.37 10.62
CA ASP A 243 -5.26 -1.16 9.79
C ASP A 243 -4.39 -1.22 8.54
N LEU A 244 -3.13 -1.66 8.70
CA LEU A 244 -2.22 -1.87 7.59
C LEU A 244 -2.64 -3.09 6.75
N TYR A 245 -3.23 -4.12 7.38
CA TYR A 245 -3.68 -5.32 6.69
C TYR A 245 -4.75 -5.03 5.62
N LEU A 246 -5.59 -4.01 5.82
CA LEU A 246 -6.56 -3.56 4.81
C LEU A 246 -5.90 -3.15 3.49
N TRP A 247 -4.64 -2.70 3.50
CA TRP A 247 -3.89 -2.33 2.30
C TRP A 247 -3.31 -3.53 1.53
N SER A 248 -3.45 -4.74 2.08
CA SER A 248 -3.08 -5.99 1.42
C SER A 248 -4.22 -6.59 0.58
N LEU A 249 -5.45 -6.10 0.73
CA LEU A 249 -6.62 -6.57 -0.01
C LEU A 249 -6.45 -6.47 -1.54
N PRO A 250 -5.89 -5.38 -2.11
CA PRO A 250 -5.65 -5.29 -3.55
C PRO A 250 -4.66 -6.34 -4.07
N GLN A 251 -3.79 -6.84 -3.19
CA GLN A 251 -2.81 -7.88 -3.51
C GLN A 251 -3.42 -9.29 -3.43
N GLY A 252 -4.71 -9.41 -3.11
CA GLY A 252 -5.40 -10.69 -2.97
C GLY A 252 -5.19 -11.36 -1.61
N ILE A 253 -4.69 -10.64 -0.62
CA ILE A 253 -4.48 -11.14 0.74
C ILE A 253 -5.72 -10.82 1.59
N ALA A 254 -6.37 -11.85 2.13
CA ALA A 254 -7.66 -11.73 2.81
C ALA A 254 -7.52 -11.26 4.26
N LEU A 255 -8.29 -10.24 4.64
CA LEU A 255 -8.37 -9.80 6.05
C LEU A 255 -8.84 -10.98 6.92
N PRO A 256 -8.12 -11.34 8.01
CA PRO A 256 -8.56 -12.35 8.95
C PRO A 256 -9.97 -12.06 9.49
N SER A 257 -10.80 -13.09 9.62
CA SER A 257 -12.19 -12.93 10.09
C SER A 257 -12.30 -12.43 11.53
N THR A 258 -11.21 -12.50 12.31
CA THR A 258 -11.12 -11.99 13.69
C THR A 258 -10.43 -10.63 13.78
N SER A 259 -10.08 -10.01 12.63
CA SER A 259 -9.47 -8.69 12.62
C SER A 259 -10.41 -7.65 13.19
N THR A 260 -9.81 -6.71 13.93
CA THR A 260 -10.50 -5.62 14.58
C THR A 260 -9.77 -4.32 14.24
N PRO A 261 -9.83 -3.83 12.99
CA PRO A 261 -9.17 -2.57 12.65
C PRO A 261 -9.77 -1.40 13.44
N THR A 262 -9.04 -0.29 13.48
CA THR A 262 -9.56 0.99 13.96
C THR A 262 -10.79 1.36 13.14
N CYS A 263 -11.87 1.72 13.81
CA CYS A 263 -13.08 2.23 13.17
C CYS A 263 -12.90 3.70 12.73
N SER A 264 -11.85 3.96 11.94
CA SER A 264 -11.48 5.28 11.42
C SER A 264 -12.13 5.57 10.09
N LYS A 265 -12.28 6.86 9.76
CA LYS A 265 -12.75 7.28 8.42
C LYS A 265 -11.87 6.70 7.33
N CYS A 266 -10.57 6.57 7.58
CA CYS A 266 -9.64 5.91 6.67
C CYS A 266 -9.97 4.46 6.33
N SER A 267 -10.27 3.62 7.33
CA SER A 267 -10.66 2.22 7.06
C SER A 267 -11.94 2.13 6.21
N SER A 268 -12.89 3.05 6.48
CA SER A 268 -14.15 3.15 5.75
C SER A 268 -13.96 3.63 4.31
N LEU A 269 -13.18 4.70 4.11
CA LEU A 269 -12.84 5.25 2.80
C LEU A 269 -12.08 4.26 1.93
N LEU A 270 -11.11 3.54 2.51
CA LEU A 270 -10.33 2.54 1.80
C LEU A 270 -11.23 1.41 1.29
N LEU A 271 -12.03 0.81 2.16
CA LEU A 271 -12.92 -0.29 1.76
C LEU A 271 -14.01 0.16 0.78
N SER A 272 -14.54 1.38 0.94
CA SER A 272 -15.45 1.99 -0.03
C SER A 272 -14.78 2.12 -1.40
N THR A 273 -13.55 2.67 -1.45
CA THR A 273 -12.77 2.84 -2.68
C THR A 273 -12.53 1.50 -3.38
N LEU A 274 -12.08 0.49 -2.63
CA LEU A 274 -11.84 -0.85 -3.18
C LEU A 274 -13.12 -1.50 -3.70
N SER A 275 -14.23 -1.38 -2.97
CA SER A 275 -15.51 -1.98 -3.40
C SER A 275 -16.07 -1.39 -4.70
N SER A 276 -15.78 -0.12 -4.97
CA SER A 276 -16.26 0.59 -6.17
C SER A 276 -15.45 0.28 -7.44
N ALA A 277 -14.29 -0.39 -7.31
CA ALA A 277 -13.32 -0.54 -8.40
C ALA A 277 -13.58 -1.73 -9.35
N SER A 278 -14.79 -2.29 -9.34
CA SER A 278 -15.11 -3.57 -9.98
C SER A 278 -14.87 -3.63 -11.50
N ASN A 279 -14.84 -2.48 -12.19
CA ASN A 279 -14.61 -2.41 -13.64
C ASN A 279 -13.18 -1.95 -14.02
N SER A 280 -12.48 -1.26 -13.11
CA SER A 280 -11.20 -0.59 -13.45
C SER A 280 -9.98 -1.48 -13.26
N THR A 281 -10.16 -2.71 -12.76
CA THR A 281 -9.08 -3.63 -12.37
C THR A 281 -8.98 -4.87 -13.26
N SER A 282 -9.75 -4.96 -14.35
CA SER A 282 -9.71 -6.10 -15.29
C SER A 282 -9.79 -7.49 -14.60
N GLY A 283 -10.52 -7.56 -13.48
CA GLY A 283 -10.69 -8.78 -12.68
C GLY A 283 -9.49 -9.18 -11.80
N THR A 284 -8.46 -8.34 -11.65
CA THR A 284 -7.33 -8.65 -10.74
C THR A 284 -7.66 -8.34 -9.27
N LEU A 285 -8.58 -7.42 -9.01
CA LEU A 285 -9.10 -7.19 -7.66
C LEU A 285 -10.15 -8.25 -7.31
N ASN A 286 -9.93 -8.96 -6.20
CA ASN A 286 -10.87 -9.96 -5.72
C ASN A 286 -12.00 -9.30 -4.92
N ASN A 287 -13.11 -8.99 -5.60
CA ASN A 287 -14.29 -8.36 -4.96
C ASN A 287 -14.89 -9.19 -3.82
N THR A 288 -14.84 -10.52 -3.90
CA THR A 288 -15.31 -11.41 -2.82
C THR A 288 -14.49 -11.17 -1.55
N LEU A 289 -13.18 -11.06 -1.69
CA LEU A 289 -12.26 -10.78 -0.60
C LEU A 289 -12.50 -9.39 -0.01
N VAL A 290 -12.70 -8.37 -0.84
CA VAL A 290 -13.06 -7.01 -0.40
C VAL A 290 -14.40 -7.02 0.36
N ASN A 291 -15.42 -7.70 -0.14
CA ASN A 291 -16.73 -7.81 0.50
C ASN A 291 -16.66 -8.55 1.85
N ASN A 292 -15.83 -9.60 1.94
CA ASN A 292 -15.58 -10.28 3.21
C ASN A 292 -14.90 -9.34 4.21
N ALA A 293 -13.91 -8.55 3.78
CA ALA A 293 -13.28 -7.53 4.64
C ALA A 293 -14.29 -6.48 5.12
N ILE A 294 -15.18 -6.00 4.23
CA ILE A 294 -16.28 -5.08 4.58
C ILE A 294 -17.18 -5.69 5.66
N SER A 295 -17.55 -6.97 5.52
CA SER A 295 -18.37 -7.68 6.51
C SER A 295 -17.66 -7.77 7.85
N THR A 296 -16.38 -8.15 7.87
CA THR A 296 -15.56 -8.21 9.10
C THR A 296 -15.48 -6.86 9.78
N VAL A 297 -15.19 -5.79 9.04
CA VAL A 297 -15.10 -4.43 9.59
C VAL A 297 -16.45 -3.92 10.10
N ASN A 298 -17.55 -4.13 9.37
CA ASN A 298 -18.88 -3.77 9.87
C ASN A 298 -19.27 -4.56 11.13
N SER A 299 -18.83 -5.82 11.26
CA SER A 299 -19.05 -6.59 12.48
C SER A 299 -18.28 -6.03 13.68
N ALA A 300 -17.08 -5.48 13.47
CA ALA A 300 -16.25 -4.90 14.52
C ALA A 300 -16.65 -3.46 14.88
N CYS A 301 -17.06 -2.68 13.88
CA CYS A 301 -17.25 -1.22 13.98
C CYS A 301 -18.72 -0.76 13.97
N GLY A 302 -19.67 -1.69 13.80
CA GLY A 302 -21.10 -1.42 13.72
C GLY A 302 -21.67 -1.66 12.32
N SER A 303 -22.90 -2.16 12.29
CA SER A 303 -23.62 -2.62 11.10
C SER A 303 -24.11 -1.45 10.21
N ALA A 304 -23.18 -0.66 9.67
CA ALA A 304 -23.36 0.37 8.65
C ALA A 304 -22.09 1.23 8.46
N PHE A 305 -20.98 0.88 9.13
CA PHE A 305 -19.79 1.70 9.21
C PHE A 305 -19.24 2.13 7.84
N ILE A 306 -19.25 1.23 6.85
CA ILE A 306 -18.71 1.51 5.50
C ILE A 306 -19.77 2.18 4.61
N SER A 307 -21.06 1.90 4.81
CA SER A 307 -22.15 2.54 4.06
C SER A 307 -22.35 4.03 4.37
N LEU A 308 -21.86 4.51 5.51
CA LEU A 308 -22.02 5.92 5.93
C LEU A 308 -20.97 6.87 5.32
N SER A 309 -19.81 6.38 4.90
CA SER A 309 -18.68 7.25 4.49
C SER A 309 -18.54 7.44 2.98
N ALA A 310 -19.35 6.77 2.15
CA ALA A 310 -19.35 6.94 0.69
C ALA A 310 -19.78 8.35 0.23
N ASN A 311 -20.29 9.18 1.14
CA ASN A 311 -20.59 10.60 0.93
C ASN A 311 -19.42 11.51 1.36
N GLN A 312 -18.27 11.42 0.70
CA GLN A 312 -17.30 12.54 0.73
C GLN A 312 -17.52 13.44 -0.49
N PRO A 313 -17.68 14.77 -0.30
CA PRO A 313 -17.67 15.70 -1.41
C PRO A 313 -16.25 15.75 -1.98
N THR A 314 -16.09 15.41 -3.26
CA THR A 314 -14.91 15.80 -4.03
C THR A 314 -14.79 17.32 -3.96
N SER A 315 -13.81 17.83 -3.21
CA SER A 315 -13.46 19.25 -3.18
C SER A 315 -12.85 19.61 -4.52
N SER A 316 -13.71 19.84 -5.51
CA SER A 316 -13.37 20.61 -6.70
C SER A 316 -13.22 22.07 -6.27
N SER A 317 -12.06 22.62 -6.60
CA SER A 317 -11.62 23.99 -6.36
C SER A 317 -12.74 25.00 -6.64
N LYS A 318 -13.17 25.72 -5.60
CA LYS A 318 -13.89 26.99 -5.76
C LYS A 318 -12.91 28.14 -5.52
N SER A 319 -12.61 28.85 -6.60
CA SER A 319 -12.32 30.30 -6.59
C SER A 319 -13.36 30.90 -7.54
N GLY A 320 -14.46 31.51 -7.05
CA GLY A 320 -14.57 32.93 -6.68
C GLY A 320 -14.53 33.79 -7.95
N THR A 321 -15.48 34.64 -8.35
CA THR A 321 -16.48 35.45 -7.65
C THR A 321 -17.33 36.12 -8.74
N GLY A 322 -18.62 36.38 -8.51
CA GLY A 322 -19.38 37.31 -9.36
C GLY A 322 -20.88 37.10 -9.43
N ALA A 323 -21.57 37.21 -8.30
CA ALA A 323 -23.01 37.40 -8.29
C ALA A 323 -23.36 38.82 -8.79
N THR A 324 -24.02 38.94 -9.93
CA THR A 324 -24.84 40.11 -10.26
C THR A 324 -26.25 39.65 -10.61
N ALA A 325 -27.12 39.74 -9.61
CA ALA A 325 -28.55 39.58 -9.76
C ALA A 325 -29.11 40.78 -10.55
N LYS A 326 -29.75 40.52 -11.69
CA LYS A 326 -30.84 41.35 -12.22
C LYS A 326 -31.83 40.45 -12.95
N GLY A 327 -32.98 40.22 -12.32
CA GLY A 327 -34.16 39.74 -13.02
C GLY A 327 -34.88 40.89 -13.69
N VAL A 328 -35.33 40.71 -14.94
CA VAL A 328 -36.49 41.38 -15.53
C VAL A 328 -37.19 40.40 -16.49
N ARG A 329 -38.51 40.54 -16.48
CA ARG A 329 -39.61 39.77 -17.06
C ARG A 329 -39.67 39.67 -18.60
N ALA A 330 -40.41 38.64 -19.02
CA ALA A 330 -41.43 38.62 -20.07
C ALA A 330 -41.04 38.73 -21.56
N GLY A 331 -41.76 37.96 -22.37
CA GLY A 331 -42.01 38.23 -23.78
C GLY A 331 -41.63 37.07 -24.69
N GLY A 332 -42.65 36.36 -25.20
CA GLY A 332 -42.46 35.42 -26.31
C GLY A 332 -42.17 36.13 -27.64
N ILE A 333 -41.81 35.36 -28.66
CA ILE A 333 -42.26 35.41 -30.07
C ILE A 333 -41.34 34.53 -30.94
N VAL A 334 -41.99 33.51 -31.54
CA VAL A 334 -41.96 33.08 -32.96
C VAL A 334 -40.64 32.85 -33.71
N LEU A 335 -40.49 31.59 -34.16
CA LEU A 335 -39.98 31.06 -35.44
C LEU A 335 -39.32 32.04 -36.44
N VAL A 336 -38.17 31.64 -37.02
CA VAL A 336 -37.97 31.57 -38.49
C VAL A 336 -36.92 30.49 -38.83
N SER A 337 -37.30 29.55 -39.69
CA SER A 337 -36.49 28.55 -40.37
C SER A 337 -35.51 29.19 -41.37
N LEU A 338 -34.34 28.58 -41.60
CA LEU A 338 -33.68 28.66 -42.91
C LEU A 338 -32.90 27.38 -43.19
N LEU A 339 -33.41 26.63 -44.17
CA LEU A 339 -32.70 25.60 -44.92
C LEU A 339 -31.52 26.24 -45.67
N SER A 340 -30.41 25.52 -45.72
CA SER A 340 -29.61 25.42 -46.95
C SER A 340 -29.03 24.00 -47.06
N ALA A 341 -29.51 23.30 -48.08
CA ALA A 341 -29.00 22.02 -48.56
C ALA A 341 -27.96 22.25 -49.67
N LEU A 342 -27.33 21.13 -50.08
CA LEU A 342 -26.49 20.87 -51.28
C LEU A 342 -24.98 21.05 -51.06
N ALA A 343 -24.09 20.16 -51.48
CA ALA A 343 -24.17 18.90 -52.25
C ALA A 343 -22.85 18.13 -51.98
N ALA A 344 -22.89 16.84 -51.64
CA ALA A 344 -22.55 15.72 -52.54
C ALA A 344 -21.28 15.90 -53.39
N TYR A 345 -20.26 15.09 -53.09
CA TYR A 345 -19.64 14.26 -54.14
C TYR A 345 -19.08 12.96 -53.55
N VAL A 346 -19.19 11.91 -54.35
CA VAL A 346 -19.11 10.48 -54.04
C VAL A 346 -18.11 9.85 -55.04
N LEU A 347 -17.49 8.74 -54.62
CA LEU A 347 -16.73 7.72 -55.36
C LEU A 347 -15.25 7.99 -55.73
N ALA A 348 -14.35 7.31 -55.02
CA ALA A 348 -13.70 6.07 -55.48
C ALA A 348 -13.38 5.18 -54.27
#